data_AF-A0A6L7INX5-F1
#
_entry.id   AF-A0A6L7INX5-F1
#
_cell.length_a   1.000
_cell.length_b   1.000
_cell.length_c   1.000
_cell.angle_alpha   90.00
_cell.angle_beta   90.00
_cell.angle_gamma   90.00
#
_symmetry.space_group_name_H-M   'P 1'
#
loop_
_entity.id
_entity.type
_entity.pdbx_description
1 polymer ?
#
loop_
_entity_poly.entity_id
_entity_poly.type
_entity_poly.pdbx_seq_one_letter_code
_entity_poly.pdbx_strand_id
1 'polypeptide(L)'
;MEQLTDAASGVSGCASAPSPNDASWRTKAGRAGKRGARLVVQLGVVVAVYAAGCALASVLPVQLPGNIVGMVLLLALLGTGLLKARHVGDACDCLLDNMSLFFIPAGVAIMGCFSLLEGNAAKFALVCVITTVLVFLATSYTVMLVSRLLAKRDARTADEEA
;
A
#
# COMPACT_ATOMS: atom_id res chain seq x y z
N MET A 1 35.38 -11.02 5.92
CA MET A 1 35.61 -9.96 6.92
C MET A 1 36.70 -9.04 6.35
N GLU A 2 36.44 -8.45 5.17
CA GLU A 2 37.50 -7.88 4.30
C GLU A 2 36.93 -6.80 3.34
N GLN A 3 36.09 -5.89 3.83
CA GLN A 3 35.44 -4.84 3.01
C GLN A 3 35.13 -3.57 3.84
N LEU A 4 36.12 -2.97 4.52
CA LEU A 4 35.85 -1.72 5.26
C LEU A 4 36.99 -0.70 5.41
N THR A 5 38.05 -0.74 4.59
CA THR A 5 39.22 0.16 4.80
C THR A 5 39.85 0.73 3.52
N ASP A 6 39.08 1.18 2.52
CA ASP A 6 39.70 1.90 1.37
C ASP A 6 38.77 2.85 0.59
N ALA A 7 38.26 3.91 1.23
CA ALA A 7 37.44 4.92 0.53
C ALA A 7 37.63 6.37 1.04
N ALA A 8 38.79 6.71 1.61
CA ALA A 8 39.03 8.01 2.25
C ALA A 8 40.06 8.91 1.52
N SER A 9 40.45 8.61 0.27
CA SER A 9 41.44 9.38 -0.49
C SER A 9 40.88 9.86 -1.84
N GLY A 10 40.10 10.94 -1.81
CA GLY A 10 39.50 11.49 -3.04
C GLY A 10 38.93 12.89 -2.93
N VAL A 11 39.46 13.75 -2.05
CA VAL A 11 39.24 15.19 -2.14
C VAL A 11 40.32 15.76 -3.05
N SER A 12 40.03 15.82 -4.35
CA SER A 12 40.82 16.59 -5.31
C SER A 12 39.98 16.85 -6.55
N GLY A 13 39.76 18.13 -6.87
CA GLY A 13 39.50 18.54 -8.25
C GLY A 13 38.14 19.18 -8.53
N CYS A 14 38.16 20.53 -8.48
CA CYS A 14 37.59 21.45 -9.46
C CYS A 14 36.07 21.43 -9.72
N ALA A 15 35.35 22.50 -9.39
CA ALA A 15 35.33 23.71 -10.22
C ALA A 15 34.94 23.43 -11.68
N SER A 16 33.64 23.31 -11.91
CA SER A 16 33.03 23.55 -13.22
C SER A 16 31.88 24.51 -13.02
N ALA A 17 32.01 25.69 -13.62
CA ALA A 17 31.03 26.76 -13.67
C ALA A 17 29.65 26.27 -14.14
N PRO A 18 28.53 26.82 -13.63
CA PRO A 18 27.22 26.48 -14.16
C PRO A 18 27.03 27.04 -15.58
N SER A 19 26.60 26.15 -16.48
CA SER A 19 26.20 26.42 -17.86
C SER A 19 24.94 27.32 -17.91
N PRO A 20 24.83 28.27 -18.86
CA PRO A 20 23.73 29.25 -18.98
C PRO A 20 22.40 28.68 -19.53
N ASN A 21 22.09 27.41 -19.27
CA ASN A 21 20.87 26.73 -19.77
C ASN A 21 19.85 26.39 -18.65
N ASP A 22 19.82 27.17 -17.58
CA ASP A 22 18.94 27.06 -16.41
C ASP A 22 17.55 27.74 -16.59
N ALA A 23 17.24 28.26 -17.78
CA ALA A 23 15.94 28.86 -18.08
C ALA A 23 14.76 27.86 -18.18
N SER A 24 14.99 26.55 -18.02
CA SER A 24 13.93 25.53 -18.02
C SER A 24 13.22 25.38 -16.66
N TRP A 25 13.76 25.94 -15.58
CA TRP A 25 13.21 25.78 -14.23
C TRP A 25 11.93 26.58 -13.97
N ARG A 26 11.71 27.72 -14.65
CA ARG A 26 10.51 28.56 -14.44
C ARG A 26 9.22 27.97 -15.02
N THR A 27 9.28 27.19 -16.10
CA THR A 27 8.07 26.63 -16.73
C THR A 27 7.59 25.31 -16.10
N LYS A 28 8.42 24.66 -15.28
CA LYS A 28 8.05 23.47 -14.49
C LYS A 28 7.19 23.79 -13.26
N ALA A 29 7.31 24.99 -12.69
CA ALA A 29 6.62 25.39 -11.46
C ALA A 29 5.09 25.41 -11.60
N GLY A 30 4.55 25.86 -12.75
CA GLY A 30 3.09 25.90 -12.98
C GLY A 30 2.47 24.53 -13.31
N ARG A 31 3.28 23.53 -13.68
CA ARG A 31 2.82 22.18 -14.06
C ARG A 31 2.78 21.21 -12.88
N ALA A 32 3.42 21.57 -11.75
CA ALA A 32 3.40 20.80 -10.50
C ALA A 32 2.04 20.88 -9.78
N GLY A 33 1.42 22.07 -9.71
CA GLY A 33 0.13 22.25 -9.02
C GLY A 33 -1.03 21.48 -9.67
N LYS A 34 -1.02 21.32 -11.00
CA LYS A 34 -2.04 20.55 -11.73
C LYS A 34 -1.93 19.03 -11.50
N ARG A 35 -0.78 18.54 -11.00
CA ARG A 35 -0.60 17.13 -10.58
C ARG A 35 -1.14 16.90 -9.16
N GLY A 36 -0.88 17.83 -8.24
CA GLY A 36 -1.43 17.79 -6.88
C GLY A 36 -2.96 17.84 -6.86
N ALA A 37 -3.58 18.70 -7.67
CA ALA A 37 -5.04 18.76 -7.78
C ALA A 37 -5.66 17.45 -8.29
N ARG A 38 -4.97 16.73 -9.19
CA ARG A 38 -5.42 15.41 -9.64
C ARG A 38 -5.32 14.37 -8.52
N LEU A 39 -4.26 14.37 -7.73
CA LEU A 39 -4.12 13.47 -6.57
C LEU A 39 -5.24 13.68 -5.55
N VAL A 40 -5.60 14.93 -5.24
CA VAL A 40 -6.70 15.23 -4.30
C VAL A 40 -8.04 14.76 -4.86
N VAL A 41 -8.30 14.96 -6.16
CA VAL A 41 -9.53 14.46 -6.81
C VAL A 41 -9.57 12.94 -6.79
N GLN A 42 -8.46 12.28 -7.09
CA GLN A 42 -8.34 10.82 -7.07
C GLN A 42 -8.55 10.24 -5.66
N LEU A 43 -7.95 10.87 -4.64
CA LEU A 43 -8.17 10.53 -3.25
C LEU A 43 -9.65 10.73 -2.85
N GLY A 44 -10.26 11.83 -3.30
CA GLY A 44 -11.68 12.09 -3.12
C GLY A 44 -12.58 11.00 -3.72
N VAL A 45 -12.19 10.43 -4.86
CA VAL A 45 -12.91 9.28 -5.45
C VAL A 45 -12.82 8.04 -4.56
N VAL A 46 -11.65 7.73 -4.00
CA VAL A 46 -11.49 6.58 -3.08
C VAL A 46 -12.36 6.76 -1.83
N VAL A 47 -12.34 7.96 -1.25
CA VAL A 47 -13.18 8.30 -0.09
C VAL A 47 -14.67 8.22 -0.43
N ALA A 48 -15.07 8.67 -1.62
CA ALA A 48 -16.46 8.59 -2.08
C ALA A 48 -16.92 7.13 -2.24
N VAL A 49 -16.09 6.26 -2.80
CA VAL A 49 -16.40 4.82 -2.90
C VAL A 49 -16.48 4.17 -1.52
N TYR A 50 -15.57 4.52 -0.61
CA TYR A 50 -15.63 4.05 0.78
C TYR A 50 -16.91 4.52 1.48
N ALA A 51 -17.29 5.78 1.32
CA ALA A 51 -18.53 6.33 1.87
C ALA A 51 -19.78 5.62 1.29
N ALA A 52 -19.78 5.34 0.00
CA ALA A 52 -20.82 4.53 -0.64
C ALA A 52 -20.86 3.10 -0.07
N GLY A 53 -19.70 2.48 0.17
CA GLY A 53 -19.59 1.17 0.83
C GLY A 53 -20.17 1.17 2.25
N CYS A 54 -19.90 2.22 3.04
CA CYS A 54 -20.50 2.39 4.37
C CYS A 54 -22.02 2.62 4.30
N ALA A 55 -22.49 3.43 3.36
CA ALA A 55 -23.92 3.64 3.15
C ALA A 55 -24.63 2.33 2.75
N LEU A 56 -24.00 1.54 1.88
CA LEU A 56 -24.52 0.23 1.46
C LEU A 56 -24.49 -0.77 2.62
N ALA A 57 -23.44 -0.74 3.46
CA ALA A 57 -23.35 -1.53 4.68
C ALA A 57 -24.43 -1.17 5.70
N SER A 58 -24.88 0.10 5.77
CA SER A 58 -25.97 0.50 6.66
C SER A 58 -27.36 0.08 6.18
N VAL A 59 -27.52 -0.17 4.87
CA VAL A 59 -28.77 -0.68 4.28
C VAL A 59 -28.84 -2.21 4.37
N LEU A 60 -27.69 -2.89 4.38
CA LEU A 60 -27.61 -4.33 4.61
C LEU A 60 -27.63 -4.61 6.13
N PRO A 61 -28.58 -5.40 6.66
CA PRO A 61 -28.69 -5.71 8.11
C PRO A 61 -27.59 -6.64 8.64
N VAL A 62 -26.43 -6.68 7.96
CA VAL A 62 -25.32 -7.58 8.26
C VAL A 62 -24.27 -6.79 9.04
N GLN A 63 -23.81 -7.31 10.17
CA GLN A 63 -22.79 -6.69 11.06
C GLN A 63 -21.37 -6.67 10.43
N LEU A 64 -21.24 -6.44 9.12
CA LEU A 64 -19.95 -6.27 8.49
C LEU A 64 -19.45 -4.83 8.70
N PRO A 65 -18.21 -4.65 9.17
CA PRO A 65 -17.60 -3.33 9.21
C PRO A 65 -17.51 -2.78 7.79
N GLY A 66 -17.91 -1.51 7.61
CA GLY A 66 -18.00 -0.85 6.30
C GLY A 66 -16.72 -0.93 5.47
N ASN A 67 -15.55 -1.09 6.10
CA ASN A 67 -14.27 -1.28 5.41
C ASN A 67 -14.23 -2.52 4.51
N ILE A 68 -14.77 -3.66 4.96
CA ILE A 68 -14.79 -4.87 4.14
C ILE A 68 -15.75 -4.69 2.96
N VAL A 69 -16.89 -4.05 3.20
CA VAL A 69 -17.87 -3.74 2.14
C VAL A 69 -17.27 -2.78 1.10
N GLY A 70 -16.53 -1.76 1.54
CA GLY A 70 -15.80 -0.84 0.66
C GLY A 70 -14.77 -1.54 -0.21
N MET A 71 -14.01 -2.50 0.35
CA MET A 71 -13.04 -3.30 -0.42
C MET A 71 -13.71 -4.15 -1.49
N VAL A 72 -14.81 -4.82 -1.16
CA VAL A 72 -15.58 -5.63 -2.12
C VAL A 72 -16.24 -4.75 -3.19
N LEU A 73 -16.77 -3.59 -2.79
CA LEU A 73 -17.42 -2.65 -3.72
C LEU A 73 -16.40 -2.07 -4.72
N LEU A 74 -15.22 -1.68 -4.24
CA LEU A 74 -14.13 -1.20 -5.09
C LEU A 74 -13.68 -2.29 -6.06
N LEU A 75 -13.57 -3.54 -5.60
CA LEU A 75 -13.25 -4.68 -6.44
C LEU A 75 -14.30 -4.90 -7.55
N ALA A 76 -15.59 -4.82 -7.22
CA ALA A 76 -16.68 -4.93 -8.19
C ALA A 76 -16.67 -3.78 -9.22
N LEU A 77 -16.42 -2.55 -8.78
CA LEU A 77 -16.30 -1.38 -9.66
C LEU A 77 -15.08 -1.44 -10.58
N LEU A 78 -13.98 -2.02 -10.09
CA LEU A 78 -12.76 -2.24 -10.86
C LEU A 78 -12.94 -3.37 -11.88
N GLY A 79 -13.61 -4.47 -11.48
CA GLY A 79 -13.91 -5.61 -12.35
C GLY A 79 -14.90 -5.28 -13.47
N THR A 80 -15.83 -4.35 -13.23
CA THR A 80 -16.76 -3.85 -14.26
C THR A 80 -16.13 -2.81 -15.20
N GLY A 81 -14.86 -2.43 -14.98
CA GLY A 81 -14.12 -1.47 -15.81
C GLY A 81 -14.63 -0.03 -15.72
N LEU A 82 -15.62 0.24 -14.88
CA LEU A 82 -16.25 1.54 -14.70
C LEU A 82 -15.30 2.51 -13.97
N LEU A 83 -14.40 1.97 -13.13
CA LEU A 83 -13.34 2.72 -12.46
C LEU A 83 -11.98 2.46 -13.13
N LYS A 84 -11.38 3.48 -13.75
CA LYS A 84 -10.06 3.37 -14.37
C LYS A 84 -9.00 3.22 -13.27
N ALA A 85 -8.41 2.03 -13.09
CA ALA A 85 -7.36 1.76 -12.10
C ALA A 85 -6.25 2.83 -12.06
N ARG A 86 -5.91 3.37 -13.25
CA ARG A 86 -4.92 4.44 -13.43
C ARG A 86 -5.23 5.72 -12.64
N HIS A 87 -6.49 6.02 -12.34
CA HIS A 87 -6.82 7.20 -11.53
C HIS A 87 -6.70 6.92 -10.03
N VAL A 88 -6.93 5.70 -9.57
CA VAL A 88 -6.83 5.39 -8.13
C VAL A 88 -5.40 5.05 -7.72
N GLY A 89 -4.61 4.46 -8.62
CA GLY A 89 -3.24 4.02 -8.36
C GLY A 89 -2.31 5.13 -7.84
N ASP A 90 -2.26 6.29 -8.53
CA ASP A 90 -1.38 7.41 -8.13
C ASP A 90 -1.70 7.92 -6.71
N ALA A 91 -2.98 7.95 -6.32
CA ALA A 91 -3.41 8.36 -4.97
C ALA A 91 -3.10 7.29 -3.92
N CYS A 92 -3.28 6.01 -4.24
CA CYS A 92 -2.92 4.90 -3.37
C CYS A 92 -1.40 4.83 -3.13
N ASP A 93 -0.59 5.00 -4.18
CA ASP A 93 0.87 5.00 -4.06
C ASP A 93 1.35 6.16 -3.18
N CYS A 94 0.76 7.35 -3.32
CA CYS A 94 1.05 8.49 -2.45
C CYS A 94 0.69 8.22 -0.97
N LEU A 95 -0.45 7.56 -0.70
CA LEU A 95 -0.83 7.14 0.65
C LEU A 95 0.12 6.07 1.20
N LEU A 96 0.48 5.09 0.37
CA LEU A 96 1.39 4.00 0.73
C LEU A 96 2.79 4.53 1.08
N ASP A 97 3.30 5.48 0.29
CA ASP A 97 4.58 6.15 0.52
C ASP A 97 4.58 6.95 1.84
N ASN A 98 3.41 7.43 2.27
CA ASN A 98 3.21 8.17 3.52
C ASN A 98 2.54 7.33 4.63
N MET A 99 2.60 5.99 4.58
CA MET A 99 1.93 5.12 5.58
C MET A 99 2.37 5.40 7.02
N SER A 100 3.63 5.78 7.22
CA SER A 100 4.17 6.20 8.52
C SER A 100 3.36 7.35 9.14
N LEU A 101 2.83 8.27 8.33
CA LEU A 101 2.02 9.40 8.79
C LEU A 101 0.67 8.95 9.37
N PHE A 102 0.08 7.86 8.87
CA PHE A 102 -1.17 7.29 9.43
C PHE A 102 -0.93 6.44 10.68
N PHE A 103 0.27 5.89 10.85
CA PHE A 103 0.62 5.13 12.05
C PHE A 103 0.82 6.02 13.29
N ILE A 104 1.27 7.28 13.14
CA ILE A 104 1.43 8.21 14.28
C ILE A 104 0.09 8.44 15.01
N PRO A 105 -1.01 8.88 14.35
CA PRO A 105 -2.28 9.13 15.02
C PRO A 105 -2.89 7.86 15.61
N ALA A 106 -2.81 6.74 14.89
CA ALA A 106 -3.28 5.45 15.37
C ALA A 106 -2.50 4.98 16.61
N GLY A 107 -1.18 5.14 16.62
CA GLY A 107 -0.33 4.82 17.76
C GLY A 107 -0.62 5.69 18.99
N VAL A 108 -0.82 7.00 18.81
CA VAL A 108 -1.18 7.91 19.90
C VAL A 108 -2.54 7.55 20.49
N ALA A 109 -3.52 7.16 19.66
CA ALA A 109 -4.81 6.68 20.15
C ALA A 109 -4.68 5.42 21.02
N ILE A 110 -3.77 4.51 20.68
CA ILE A 110 -3.49 3.29 21.46
C ILE A 110 -2.79 3.63 22.78
N MET A 111 -1.89 4.62 22.80
CA MET A 111 -1.24 5.08 24.03
C MET A 111 -2.23 5.57 25.09
N GLY A 112 -3.38 6.11 24.67
CA GLY A 112 -4.47 6.45 25.61
C GLY A 112 -5.05 5.25 26.37
N CYS A 113 -4.89 4.03 25.83
CA CYS A 113 -5.34 2.77 26.42
C CYS A 113 -4.19 1.94 27.03
N PHE A 114 -3.00 2.53 27.20
CA PHE A 114 -1.79 1.79 27.60
C PHE A 114 -1.93 1.03 28.92
N SER A 115 -2.70 1.56 29.89
CA SER A 115 -2.93 0.90 31.18
C SER A 115 -3.62 -0.48 31.09
N LEU A 116 -4.48 -0.69 30.08
CA LEU A 116 -5.10 -2.01 29.82
C LEU A 116 -4.10 -2.99 29.20
N LEU A 117 -3.11 -2.44 28.48
CA LEU A 117 -2.09 -3.20 27.79
C LEU A 117 -1.02 -3.70 28.77
N GLU A 118 -0.55 -2.85 29.69
CA GLU A 118 0.54 -3.19 30.62
C GLU A 118 0.19 -4.38 31.53
N GLY A 119 -1.06 -4.44 32.02
CA GLY A 119 -1.54 -5.57 32.85
C GLY A 119 -1.60 -6.92 32.13
N ASN A 120 -1.64 -6.94 30.79
CA ASN A 120 -1.76 -8.15 29.97
C ASN A 120 -0.72 -8.21 28.83
N ALA A 121 0.35 -7.40 28.88
CA ALA A 121 1.26 -7.19 27.75
C ALA A 121 1.90 -8.49 27.27
N ALA A 122 2.26 -9.38 28.21
CA ALA A 122 2.80 -10.70 27.90
C ALA A 122 1.81 -11.58 27.11
N LYS A 123 0.50 -11.51 27.43
CA LYS A 123 -0.54 -12.26 26.70
C LYS A 123 -0.71 -11.71 25.30
N PHE A 124 -0.68 -10.38 25.13
CA PHE A 124 -0.73 -9.76 23.80
C PHE A 124 0.49 -10.13 22.95
N ALA A 125 1.70 -10.08 23.50
CA ALA A 125 2.91 -10.47 22.79
C ALA A 125 2.84 -11.94 22.32
N LEU A 126 2.39 -12.85 23.20
CA LEU A 126 2.18 -14.25 22.84
C LEU A 126 1.14 -14.41 21.72
N VAL A 127 -0.01 -13.73 21.81
CA VAL A 127 -1.05 -13.76 20.77
C VAL A 127 -0.52 -13.20 19.44
N CYS A 128 0.28 -12.14 19.45
CA CYS A 128 0.91 -11.59 18.24
C CYS A 128 1.87 -12.58 17.59
N VAL A 129 2.71 -13.26 18.37
CA VAL A 129 3.64 -14.27 17.84
C VAL A 129 2.87 -15.45 17.25
N ILE A 130 1.89 -15.97 17.99
CA ILE A 130 1.07 -17.09 17.53
C ILE A 130 0.30 -16.72 16.25
N THR A 131 -0.36 -15.56 16.21
CA THR A 131 -1.10 -15.12 15.02
C THR A 131 -0.17 -14.87 13.84
N THR A 132 1.02 -14.33 14.06
CA THR A 132 2.02 -14.16 12.99
C THR A 132 2.42 -15.51 12.38
N VAL A 133 2.73 -16.51 13.21
CA VAL A 133 3.07 -17.86 12.74
C VAL A 133 1.88 -18.50 12.01
N LEU A 134 0.67 -18.40 12.57
CA LEU A 134 -0.54 -18.94 11.95
C LEU A 134 -0.86 -18.30 10.60
N VAL A 135 -0.77 -16.96 10.50
CA VAL A 135 -0.98 -16.23 9.24
C VAL A 135 0.08 -16.63 8.23
N PHE A 136 1.35 -16.71 8.63
CA PHE A 136 2.43 -17.11 7.74
C PHE A 136 2.25 -18.54 7.20
N LEU A 137 1.86 -19.49 8.06
CA LEU A 137 1.54 -20.86 7.66
C LEU A 137 0.33 -20.91 6.73
N ALA A 138 -0.74 -20.17 7.05
CA ALA A 138 -1.93 -20.10 6.21
C ALA A 138 -1.59 -19.54 4.82
N THR A 139 -0.89 -18.40 4.74
CA THR A 139 -0.44 -17.81 3.48
C THR A 139 0.47 -18.76 2.71
N SER A 140 1.44 -19.40 3.37
CA SER A 140 2.33 -20.38 2.73
C SER A 140 1.56 -21.57 2.16
N TYR A 141 0.57 -22.10 2.90
CA TYR A 141 -0.24 -23.22 2.44
C TYR A 141 -1.13 -22.82 1.26
N THR A 142 -1.78 -21.66 1.32
CA THR A 142 -2.57 -21.12 0.21
C THR A 142 -1.73 -20.94 -1.03
N VAL A 143 -0.53 -20.34 -0.93
CA VAL A 143 0.38 -20.16 -2.06
C VAL A 143 0.84 -21.52 -2.60
N MET A 144 1.22 -22.46 -1.74
CA MET A 144 1.66 -23.79 -2.17
C MET A 144 0.54 -24.55 -2.89
N LEU A 145 -0.70 -24.44 -2.43
CA LEU A 145 -1.86 -25.05 -3.07
C LEU A 145 -2.12 -24.41 -4.45
N VAL A 146 -2.13 -23.08 -4.53
CA VAL A 146 -2.36 -22.33 -5.77
C VAL A 146 -1.24 -22.62 -6.78
N SER A 147 0.03 -22.55 -6.39
CA SER A 147 1.16 -22.86 -7.29
C SER A 147 1.11 -24.30 -7.81
N ARG A 148 0.66 -25.28 -7.00
CA ARG A 148 0.46 -26.67 -7.45
C ARG A 148 -0.70 -26.80 -8.43
N LEU A 149 -1.80 -26.07 -8.23
CA LEU A 149 -2.94 -26.07 -9.13
C LEU A 149 -2.62 -25.39 -10.48
N LEU A 150 -1.83 -24.31 -10.45
CA LEU A 150 -1.37 -23.63 -11.67
C LEU A 150 -0.37 -24.51 -12.44
N ALA A 151 0.59 -25.15 -11.78
CA ALA A 151 1.50 -26.09 -12.44
C ALA A 151 0.77 -27.26 -13.13
N LYS A 152 -0.38 -27.70 -12.57
CA LYS A 152 -1.25 -28.67 -13.22
C LYS A 152 -2.03 -28.12 -14.42
N ARG A 153 -2.32 -26.81 -14.46
CA ARG A 153 -2.94 -26.16 -15.63
C ARG A 153 -1.93 -25.96 -16.75
N ASP A 154 -0.70 -25.58 -16.43
CA ASP A 154 0.36 -25.38 -17.43
C ASP A 154 0.70 -26.70 -18.15
N ALA A 155 0.76 -27.82 -17.42
CA ALA A 155 0.93 -29.15 -18.03
C ALA A 155 -0.24 -29.56 -18.93
N ARG A 156 -1.48 -29.14 -18.63
CA ARG A 156 -2.66 -29.42 -19.47
C ARG A 156 -2.71 -28.54 -20.72
N THR A 157 -2.12 -27.33 -20.68
CA THR A 157 -2.06 -26.42 -21.83
C THR A 157 -1.02 -26.91 -22.85
N ALA A 158 0.06 -27.54 -22.41
CA ALA A 158 1.04 -28.19 -23.28
C ALA A 158 0.53 -29.48 -23.97
N ASP A 159 -0.47 -30.14 -23.39
CA ASP A 159 -1.14 -31.32 -23.99
C ASP A 159 -2.23 -30.92 -25.00
N GLU A 160 -2.82 -29.72 -24.87
CA GLU A 160 -3.83 -29.21 -25.82
C GLU A 160 -3.19 -28.60 -27.10
N GLU A 161 -1.89 -28.31 -27.07
CA GLU A 161 -1.11 -27.86 -28.24
C GLU A 161 -0.35 -29.01 -28.97
N ALA A 162 -0.51 -30.26 -28.54
CA ALA A 162 0.11 -31.46 -29.13
C ALA A 162 -0.90 -32.36 -29.85
#